data_AF-A0A1I0S697-F1
#
_entry.id   AF-A0A1I0S697-F1
#
_cell.length_a   1.000
_cell.length_b   1.000
_cell.length_c   1.000
_cell.angle_alpha   90.00
_cell.angle_beta   90.00
_cell.angle_gamma   90.00
#
_symmetry.space_group_name_H-M   'P 1'
#
loop_
_entity.id
_entity.type
_entity.pdbx_description
1 polymer ?
#
loop_
_entity_poly.entity_id
_entity_poly.type
_entity_poly.pdbx_seq_one_letter_code
_entity_poly.pdbx_strand_id
1 'polypeptide(L)'
;MQADIIKTYFSQRHEQLRVADLELQIIADGTPKPEASVSAAAAFDEYFGKQLRTKGIKAAVFFGIGLIFLIRVITLTNREEGSFMQVSLSLALVAFALVRGIIWGMQLFALKEEISTFKDLRRL
;
A
#
# COMPACT_ATOMS: atom_id res chain seq x y z
N MET A 1 -24.28 11.89 6.74
CA MET A 1 -24.57 11.56 5.33
C MET A 1 -23.29 11.34 4.53
N GLN A 2 -22.57 12.35 4.04
CA GLN A 2 -21.28 12.13 3.35
C GLN A 2 -20.26 11.30 4.16
N ALA A 3 -20.06 11.61 5.44
CA ALA A 3 -19.15 10.86 6.31
C ALA A 3 -19.56 9.38 6.47
N ASP A 4 -20.86 9.08 6.43
CA ASP A 4 -21.39 7.72 6.52
C ASP A 4 -21.17 6.95 5.21
N ILE A 5 -21.31 7.61 4.05
CA ILE A 5 -21.01 7.04 2.73
C ILE A 5 -19.53 6.68 2.65
N ILE A 6 -18.65 7.60 3.02
CA ILE A 6 -17.20 7.39 3.03
C ILE A 6 -16.83 6.20 3.92
N LYS A 7 -17.36 6.17 5.15
CA LYS A 7 -17.10 5.08 6.09
C LYS A 7 -17.62 3.74 5.58
N THR A 8 -18.81 3.73 4.99
CA THR A 8 -19.44 2.53 4.43
C THR A 8 -18.64 2.01 3.24
N TYR A 9 -18.22 2.89 2.33
CA TYR A 9 -17.41 2.56 1.17
C TYR A 9 -16.10 1.86 1.56
N PHE A 10 -15.32 2.43 2.48
CA PHE A 10 -14.09 1.77 2.92
C PHE A 10 -14.30 0.51 3.78
N SER A 11 -15.51 0.29 4.30
CA SER A 11 -15.88 -0.93 5.03
C SER A 11 -16.35 -2.07 4.12
N GLN A 12 -16.80 -1.75 2.91
CA GLN A 12 -17.24 -2.73 1.93
C GLN A 12 -16.05 -3.43 1.27
N ARG A 13 -16.25 -4.70 0.89
CA ARG A 13 -15.23 -5.47 0.19
C ARG A 13 -15.23 -5.10 -1.29
N HIS A 14 -14.37 -4.17 -1.65
CA HIS A 14 -14.12 -3.82 -3.05
C HIS A 14 -13.01 -4.68 -3.64
N GLU A 15 -13.21 -5.16 -4.87
CA GLU A 15 -12.15 -5.82 -5.64
C GLU A 15 -11.02 -4.83 -5.97
N GLN A 16 -11.40 -3.58 -6.28
CA GLN A 16 -10.49 -2.46 -6.45
C GLN A 16 -11.14 -1.19 -5.88
N LEU A 17 -10.42 -0.46 -5.02
CA LEU A 17 -10.87 0.84 -4.53
C LEU A 17 -10.57 1.91 -5.58
N ARG A 18 -11.61 2.63 -6.01
CA ARG A 18 -11.49 3.72 -7.01
C ARG A 18 -12.05 5.02 -6.44
N VAL A 19 -11.39 6.13 -6.74
CA VAL A 19 -11.81 7.45 -6.22
C VAL A 19 -13.09 7.91 -6.91
N ALA A 20 -13.23 7.61 -8.20
CA ALA A 20 -14.41 7.94 -9.00
C ALA A 20 -15.69 7.24 -8.50
N ASP A 21 -15.60 6.01 -8.00
CA ASP A 21 -16.76 5.28 -7.49
C ASP A 21 -17.28 5.93 -6.20
N LEU A 22 -16.38 6.38 -5.33
CA LEU A 22 -16.74 7.14 -4.12
C LEU A 22 -17.34 8.50 -4.49
N GLU A 23 -16.76 9.20 -5.48
CA GLU A 23 -17.30 10.46 -5.99
C GLU A 23 -18.75 10.29 -6.47
N LEU A 24 -19.04 9.24 -7.24
CA LEU A 24 -20.38 8.95 -7.74
C LEU A 24 -21.39 8.70 -6.60
N GLN A 25 -20.98 8.00 -5.55
CA GLN A 25 -21.84 7.77 -4.37
C GLN A 25 -22.13 9.08 -3.62
N ILE A 26 -21.13 9.98 -3.52
CA ILE A 26 -21.30 11.29 -2.88
C ILE A 26 -22.21 12.20 -3.74
N ILE A 27 -22.09 12.13 -5.07
CA ILE A 27 -22.99 12.86 -6.00
C ILE A 27 -24.43 12.34 -5.89
N ALA A 28 -24.62 11.02 -5.76
CA ALA A 28 -25.94 10.41 -5.61
C ALA A 28 -26.69 10.86 -4.35
N ASP A 29 -25.95 11.29 -3.32
CA ASP A 29 -26.48 11.88 -2.08
C ASP A 29 -26.92 13.36 -2.24
N GLY A 30 -26.80 13.93 -3.45
CA GLY A 30 -27.18 15.30 -3.75
C GLY A 30 -26.06 16.34 -3.59
N THR A 31 -24.82 15.89 -3.35
CA THR A 31 -23.67 16.80 -3.27
C THR A 31 -23.31 17.32 -4.66
N PRO A 32 -23.06 18.64 -4.83
CA PRO A 32 -22.54 19.18 -6.07
C PRO A 32 -21.22 18.52 -6.48
N LYS A 33 -21.06 18.23 -7.78
CA LYS A 33 -19.88 17.55 -8.32
C LYS A 33 -18.54 18.11 -7.84
N PRO A 34 -18.30 19.44 -7.78
CA PRO A 34 -17.02 19.99 -7.32
C PRO A 34 -16.70 19.60 -5.86
N GLU A 35 -17.70 19.70 -4.97
CA GLU A 35 -17.55 19.35 -3.56
C GLU A 35 -17.42 17.84 -3.35
N ALA A 36 -18.11 17.05 -4.18
CA ALA A 36 -17.99 15.60 -4.19
C ALA A 36 -16.59 15.15 -4.62
N SER A 37 -16.01 15.76 -5.67
CA SER A 37 -14.65 15.46 -6.11
C SER A 37 -13.61 15.76 -5.02
N VAL A 38 -13.72 16.93 -4.37
CA VAL A 38 -12.81 17.32 -3.26
C VAL A 38 -12.94 16.36 -2.09
N SER A 39 -14.16 16.02 -1.70
CA SER A 39 -14.44 15.14 -0.55
C SER A 39 -13.95 13.70 -0.81
N ALA A 40 -14.16 13.17 -2.02
CA ALA A 40 -13.67 11.85 -2.41
C ALA A 40 -12.14 11.79 -2.41
N ALA A 41 -11.47 12.80 -2.96
CA ALA A 41 -10.02 12.89 -2.98
C ALA A 41 -9.44 12.99 -1.55
N ALA A 42 -10.00 13.85 -0.70
CA ALA A 42 -9.57 14.01 0.68
C ALA A 42 -9.75 12.72 1.51
N ALA A 43 -10.86 12.01 1.33
CA ALA A 43 -11.12 10.75 2.00
C ALA A 43 -10.11 9.67 1.59
N PHE A 44 -9.75 9.61 0.31
CA PHE A 44 -8.72 8.70 -0.19
C PHE A 44 -7.31 9.10 0.25
N ASP A 45 -6.98 10.39 0.37
CA ASP A 45 -5.71 10.85 0.95
C ASP A 45 -5.57 10.39 2.42
N GLU A 46 -6.65 10.54 3.21
CA GLU A 46 -6.65 10.09 4.61
C GLU A 46 -6.49 8.56 4.69
N TYR A 47 -7.21 7.82 3.85
CA TYR A 47 -7.09 6.37 3.75
C TYR A 47 -5.68 5.95 3.31
N PHE A 48 -5.10 6.63 2.32
CA PHE A 48 -3.73 6.41 1.88
C PHE A 48 -2.74 6.65 3.01
N GLY A 49 -2.89 7.73 3.80
CA GLY A 49 -2.05 7.99 4.97
C GLY A 49 -2.10 6.85 6.01
N LYS A 50 -3.28 6.30 6.29
CA LYS A 50 -3.45 5.14 7.18
C LYS A 50 -2.80 3.88 6.60
N GLN A 51 -2.96 3.64 5.30
CA GLN A 51 -2.34 2.51 4.61
C GLN A 51 -0.81 2.67 4.54
N LEU A 52 -0.29 3.86 4.29
CA LEU A 52 1.14 4.14 4.26
C LEU A 52 1.79 3.88 5.62
N ARG A 53 1.16 4.30 6.72
CA ARG A 53 1.63 3.94 8.07
C ARG A 53 1.64 2.43 8.28
N THR A 54 0.56 1.74 7.93
CA THR A 54 0.45 0.31 8.26
C THR A 54 1.27 -0.58 7.33
N LYS A 55 1.06 -0.43 6.02
CA LYS A 55 1.72 -1.18 4.95
C LYS A 55 3.17 -0.73 4.74
N GLY A 56 3.45 0.57 4.85
CA GLY A 56 4.80 1.11 4.72
C GLY A 56 5.70 0.69 5.88
N ILE A 57 5.20 0.70 7.13
CA ILE A 57 5.96 0.14 8.27
C ILE A 57 6.19 -1.35 8.07
N LYS A 58 5.17 -2.13 7.65
CA LYS A 58 5.35 -3.55 7.34
C LYS A 58 6.42 -3.77 6.27
N ALA A 59 6.35 -3.02 5.16
CA ALA A 59 7.35 -3.11 4.10
C ALA A 59 8.76 -2.78 4.62
N ALA A 60 8.92 -1.68 5.36
CA ALA A 60 10.20 -1.30 5.96
C ALA A 60 10.75 -2.37 6.90
N VAL A 61 9.91 -2.99 7.73
CA VAL A 61 10.30 -4.10 8.61
C VAL A 61 10.75 -5.32 7.80
N PHE A 62 10.00 -5.71 6.76
CA PHE A 62 10.38 -6.82 5.90
C PHE A 62 11.69 -6.55 5.14
N PHE A 63 11.89 -5.33 4.64
CA PHE A 63 13.15 -4.92 4.03
C PHE A 63 14.31 -4.93 5.03
N GLY A 64 14.09 -4.45 6.26
CA GLY A 64 15.11 -4.49 7.32
C GLY A 64 15.50 -5.92 7.72
N ILE A 65 14.52 -6.81 7.91
CA ILE A 65 14.77 -8.23 8.16
C ILE A 65 15.52 -8.86 6.97
N GLY A 66 15.07 -8.58 5.75
CA GLY A 66 15.74 -9.05 4.53
C GLY A 66 17.20 -8.61 4.48
N LEU A 67 17.50 -7.34 4.80
CA LEU A 67 18.86 -6.81 4.85
C LEU A 67 19.72 -7.53 5.91
N ILE A 68 19.18 -7.75 7.11
CA ILE A 68 19.89 -8.46 8.19
C ILE A 68 20.23 -9.89 7.76
N PHE A 69 19.27 -10.62 7.19
CA PHE A 69 19.51 -11.97 6.69
C PHE A 69 20.47 -11.98 5.50
N LEU A 70 20.42 -10.99 4.62
CA LEU A 70 21.36 -10.85 3.50
C LEU A 70 22.80 -10.65 4.02
N ILE A 71 22.99 -9.75 4.98
CA ILE A 71 24.28 -9.53 5.65
C ILE A 71 24.76 -10.84 6.27
N ARG A 72 23.89 -11.54 6.99
CA ARG A 72 24.20 -12.82 7.64
C ARG A 72 24.61 -13.90 6.63
N VAL A 73 23.92 -13.99 5.49
CA VAL A 73 24.28 -14.89 4.39
C VAL A 73 25.65 -14.54 3.85
N ILE A 74 25.92 -13.27 3.55
CA ILE A 74 27.24 -12.83 3.06
C ILE A 74 28.34 -13.16 4.08
N THR A 75 28.09 -12.99 5.38
CA THR A 75 29.09 -13.31 6.42
C THR A 75 29.34 -14.81 6.53
N LEU A 76 28.30 -15.64 6.51
CA LEU A 76 28.42 -17.10 6.57
C LEU A 76 29.13 -17.66 5.34
N THR A 77 28.83 -17.13 4.16
CA THR A 77 29.48 -17.53 2.90
C THR A 77 30.95 -17.12 2.88
N ASN A 78 31.28 -15.91 3.35
CA ASN A 78 32.67 -15.42 3.36
C ASN A 78 33.56 -16.10 4.41
N ARG A 79 32.97 -16.70 5.46
CA ARG A 79 33.73 -17.42 6.50
C ARG A 79 33.87 -18.92 6.23
N GLU A 80 33.29 -19.45 5.15
CA GLU A 80 33.18 -20.90 4.88
C GLU A 80 32.50 -21.70 6.02
N GLU A 81 31.86 -21.02 6.98
CA GLU A 81 31.24 -21.60 8.19
C GLU A 81 29.76 -22.00 7.97
N GLY A 82 29.17 -21.64 6.83
CA GLY A 82 27.77 -21.90 6.52
C GLY A 82 27.52 -23.27 5.90
N SER A 83 26.75 -24.14 6.56
CA SER A 83 26.16 -25.30 5.90
C SER A 83 25.29 -24.85 4.71
N PHE A 84 25.40 -25.52 3.57
CA PHE A 84 24.59 -25.24 2.37
C PHE A 84 23.11 -25.05 2.71
N MET A 85 22.56 -25.90 3.59
CA MET A 85 21.17 -25.82 4.03
C MET A 85 20.82 -24.51 4.76
N GLN A 86 21.73 -23.98 5.59
CA GLN A 86 21.52 -22.72 6.30
C GLN A 86 21.56 -21.52 5.35
N VAL A 87 22.47 -21.54 4.37
CA VAL A 87 22.57 -20.51 3.33
C VAL A 87 21.32 -20.51 2.47
N SER A 88 20.87 -21.67 1.99
CA SER A 88 19.66 -21.79 1.16
C SER A 88 18.39 -21.34 1.90
N LEU A 89 18.22 -21.74 3.17
CA LEU A 89 17.07 -21.34 3.98
C LEU A 89 17.04 -19.82 4.19
N SER A 90 18.19 -19.25 4.54
CA SER A 90 18.32 -17.80 4.75
C SER A 90 18.04 -17.02 3.46
N LEU A 91 18.52 -17.51 2.32
CA LEU A 91 18.26 -16.91 1.01
C LEU A 91 16.76 -16.93 0.65
N ALA A 92 16.08 -18.05 0.92
CA ALA A 92 14.64 -18.19 0.70
C ALA A 92 13.83 -17.22 1.57
N LEU A 93 14.22 -17.03 2.83
CA LEU A 93 13.60 -16.06 3.73
C LEU A 93 13.80 -14.62 3.25
N VAL A 94 14.99 -14.28 2.74
CA VAL A 94 15.25 -12.97 2.12
C VAL A 94 14.35 -12.76 0.91
N ALA A 95 14.30 -13.73 -0.01
CA ALA A 95 13.46 -13.64 -1.21
C ALA A 95 11.98 -13.46 -0.84
N PHE A 96 11.47 -14.23 0.13
CA PHE A 96 10.10 -14.09 0.62
C PHE A 96 9.83 -12.70 1.21
N ALA A 97 10.72 -12.20 2.06
CA ALA A 97 10.61 -10.88 2.68
C ALA A 97 10.60 -9.76 1.63
N LEU A 98 11.48 -9.84 0.62
CA LEU A 98 11.55 -8.88 -0.48
C LEU A 98 10.28 -8.91 -1.33
N VAL A 99 9.82 -10.10 -1.76
CA VAL A 99 8.59 -10.23 -2.57
C VAL A 99 7.39 -9.66 -1.82
N ARG A 100 7.24 -9.99 -0.52
CA ARG A 100 6.19 -9.39 0.31
C ARG A 100 6.33 -7.87 0.34
N GLY A 101 7.51 -7.34 0.68
CA GLY A 101 7.77 -5.90 0.73
C GLY A 101 7.39 -5.19 -0.57
N ILE A 102 7.77 -5.75 -1.72
CA ILE A 102 7.42 -5.24 -3.05
C ILE A 102 5.91 -5.25 -3.27
N ILE A 103 5.19 -6.33 -2.94
CA ILE A 103 3.73 -6.39 -3.08
C ILE A 103 3.04 -5.27 -2.28
N TRP A 104 3.43 -5.07 -1.01
CA TRP A 104 2.87 -3.99 -0.19
C TRP A 104 3.21 -2.61 -0.78
N GLY A 105 4.42 -2.43 -1.32
CA GLY A 105 4.84 -1.22 -2.01
C GLY A 105 4.05 -0.93 -3.28
N MET A 106 3.85 -1.93 -4.15
CA MET A 106 3.05 -1.80 -5.37
C MET A 106 1.60 -1.44 -5.06
N GLN A 107 1.00 -2.03 -4.02
CA GLN A 107 -0.36 -1.66 -3.61
C GLN A 107 -0.48 -0.21 -3.15
N LEU A 108 0.54 0.32 -2.44
CA LEU A 108 0.58 1.73 -2.06
C LEU A 108 0.79 2.63 -3.28
N PHE A 109 1.66 2.21 -4.21
CA PHE A 109 1.91 2.96 -5.44
C PHE A 109 0.64 3.08 -6.29
N ALA A 110 -0.04 1.96 -6.56
CA ALA A 110 -1.28 1.94 -7.33
C ALA A 110 -2.38 2.81 -6.69
N LEU A 111 -2.49 2.80 -5.36
CA LEU A 111 -3.45 3.66 -4.65
C LEU A 111 -3.09 5.15 -4.78
N LYS A 112 -1.80 5.49 -4.69
CA LYS A 112 -1.32 6.87 -4.86
C LYS A 112 -1.50 7.37 -6.28
N GLU A 113 -1.21 6.52 -7.27
CA GLU A 113 -1.37 6.82 -8.69
C GLU A 113 -2.83 7.11 -8.99
N GLU A 114 -3.76 6.26 -8.55
CA GLU A 114 -5.19 6.49 -8.74
C GLU A 114 -5.67 7.83 -8.14
N ILE A 115 -5.20 8.19 -6.94
CA ILE A 115 -5.51 9.48 -6.33
C ILE A 115 -4.95 10.64 -7.17
N SER A 116 -3.70 10.52 -7.61
CA SER A 116 -3.04 11.56 -8.41
C SER A 116 -3.75 11.76 -9.75
N THR A 117 -4.03 10.67 -10.46
CA THR A 117 -4.74 10.71 -11.74
C THR A 117 -6.14 11.28 -11.58
N PHE A 118 -6.86 10.93 -10.52
CA PHE A 118 -8.17 11.51 -10.24
C PHE A 118 -8.10 13.02 -10.02
N LYS A 119 -7.13 13.49 -9.24
CA LYS A 119 -6.90 14.92 -8.98
C LYS A 119 -6.53 15.67 -10.25
N ASP A 120 -5.62 15.13 -11.05
CA ASP A 120 -5.20 15.71 -12.33
C ASP A 120 -6.39 15.86 -13.30
N LEU A 121 -7.25 14.84 -13.41
CA LEU A 121 -8.44 14.86 -14.26
C LEU A 121 -9.49 15.89 -13.80
N ARG A 122 -9.54 16.19 -12.50
CA ARG A 122 -10.47 17.14 -11.89
C ARG A 122 -9.87 18.53 -11.66
N ARG A 123 -8.58 18.72 -11.96
CA ARG A 123 -7.80 19.93 -11.66
C ARG A 123 -7.85 20.32 -10.18
N LEU A 124 -7.68 19.34 -9.30
CA LEU A 124 -7.60 19.47 -7.83
C LEU A 124 -6.16 19.43 -7.36
#